data_AF-A0A519ZVR4-F1
#
_entry.id   AF-A0A519ZVR4-F1
#
_cell.length_a   1.000
_cell.length_b   1.000
_cell.length_c   1.000
_cell.angle_alpha   90.00
_cell.angle_beta   90.00
_cell.angle_gamma   90.00
#
_symmetry.space_group_name_H-M   'P 1'
#
loop_
_entity.id
_entity.type
_entity.pdbx_description
1 polymer ?
#
loop_
_entity_poly.entity_id
_entity_poly.type
_entity_poly.pdbx_seq_one_letter_code
_entity_poly.pdbx_strand_id
1 'polypeptide(L)'
;MTTADIKQPLKDFYYKAQIWFDDYKNEKMTIGSSLEMISYVGNKDLETMKREIPKRWKTNYQFKTELNLERQINRRELAVLLQDYMPPFNVNVDKTGKVAR
;
A
#
# COMPACT_ATOMS: atom_id res chain seq x y z
N MET A 1 1.06 1.02 13.39
CA MET A 1 1.45 1.87 12.24
C MET A 1 0.34 2.88 12.00
N THR A 2 0.66 4.17 12.00
CA THR A 2 -0.32 5.24 11.73
C THR A 2 -0.24 5.68 10.28
N THR A 3 -1.31 6.29 9.77
CA THR A 3 -1.37 6.87 8.42
C THR A 3 -0.23 7.89 8.20
N ALA A 4 0.13 8.67 9.23
CA ALA A 4 1.20 9.68 9.14
C ALA A 4 2.59 9.09 8.85
N ASP A 5 2.88 7.90 9.39
CA ASP A 5 4.17 7.19 9.23
C ASP A 5 4.42 6.78 7.77
N ILE A 6 3.35 6.47 7.04
CA ILE A 6 3.40 6.05 5.63
C ILE A 6 3.08 7.18 4.65
N LYS A 7 2.41 8.24 5.09
CA LYS A 7 2.04 9.40 4.26
C LYS A 7 3.27 10.07 3.65
N GLN A 8 4.32 10.31 4.44
CA GLN A 8 5.56 10.93 3.95
C GLN A 8 6.25 10.09 2.85
N PRO A 9 6.62 8.81 3.09
CA PRO A 9 7.28 8.01 2.05
C PRO A 9 6.40 7.84 0.81
N LEU A 10 5.10 7.53 0.95
CA LEU A 10 4.22 7.38 -0.21
C LEU A 10 4.08 8.66 -1.03
N LYS A 11 4.06 9.85 -0.40
CA LYS A 11 4.06 11.13 -1.12
C LYS A 11 5.34 11.38 -1.89
N ASP A 12 6.49 10.94 -1.37
CA ASP A 12 7.79 11.08 -2.04
C ASP A 12 7.86 10.24 -3.33
N PHE A 13 7.33 9.02 -3.27
CA PHE A 13 7.27 8.11 -4.43
C PHE A 13 6.10 8.41 -5.38
N TYR A 14 4.95 8.81 -4.84
CA TYR A 14 3.70 8.97 -5.60
C TYR A 14 3.01 10.28 -5.25
N TYR A 15 3.18 11.29 -6.09
CA TYR A 15 2.52 12.59 -5.92
C TYR A 15 0.99 12.47 -5.79
N LYS A 16 0.36 11.56 -6.55
CA LYS A 16 -1.09 11.29 -6.48
C LYS A 16 -1.56 10.76 -5.13
N ALA A 17 -0.69 10.12 -4.36
CA ALA A 17 -1.02 9.66 -3.00
C ALA A 17 -1.37 10.84 -2.09
N GLN A 18 -0.84 12.04 -2.36
CA GLN A 18 -1.20 13.22 -1.59
C GLN A 18 -2.70 13.48 -1.59
N ILE A 19 -3.37 13.36 -2.75
CA ILE A 19 -4.80 13.63 -2.89
C ILE A 19 -5.60 12.62 -2.06
N TRP A 20 -5.23 11.34 -2.15
CA TRP A 20 -5.87 10.28 -1.36
C TRP A 20 -5.67 10.49 0.15
N PHE A 21 -4.46 10.84 0.57
CA PHE A 21 -4.14 11.13 1.99
C PHE A 21 -4.71 12.46 2.51
N ASP A 22 -5.22 13.33 1.64
CA ASP A 22 -5.92 14.54 2.02
C ASP A 22 -7.40 14.24 2.32
N ASP A 23 -7.99 13.36 1.51
CA ASP A 23 -9.35 12.85 1.70
C ASP A 23 -9.43 11.86 2.88
N TYR A 24 -8.41 11.02 3.06
CA TYR A 24 -8.37 10.02 4.13
C TYR A 24 -8.00 10.63 5.50
N LYS A 25 -9.02 10.94 6.30
CA LYS A 25 -8.87 11.58 7.63
C LYS A 25 -8.64 10.61 8.79
N ASN A 26 -8.61 9.29 8.57
CA ASN A 26 -8.44 8.33 9.65
C ASN A 26 -6.96 8.21 10.07
N GLU A 27 -6.72 8.15 11.38
CA GLU A 27 -5.36 7.99 11.96
C GLU A 27 -4.74 6.62 11.67
N LYS A 28 -5.57 5.61 11.40
CA LYS A 28 -5.16 4.23 11.14
C LYS A 28 -5.72 3.77 9.81
N MET A 29 -4.84 3.25 8.94
CA MET A 29 -5.25 2.57 7.72
C MET A 29 -5.57 1.11 8.00
N THR A 30 -6.68 0.65 7.42
CA THR A 30 -7.03 -0.77 7.38
C THR A 30 -6.47 -1.40 6.11
N ILE A 31 -6.54 -2.74 6.03
CA ILE A 31 -6.18 -3.44 4.80
C ILE A 31 -7.07 -2.93 3.65
N GLY A 32 -8.38 -2.79 3.86
CA GLY A 32 -9.32 -2.25 2.87
C GLY A 32 -8.91 -0.86 2.38
N SER A 33 -8.69 0.10 3.29
CA SER A 33 -8.27 1.45 2.92
C SER A 33 -6.95 1.48 2.18
N SER A 34 -6.03 0.56 2.50
CA SER A 34 -4.76 0.42 1.79
C SER A 34 -4.94 -0.05 0.35
N LEU A 35 -5.88 -0.98 0.11
CA LEU A 35 -6.21 -1.41 -1.25
C LEU A 35 -6.88 -0.30 -2.05
N GLU A 36 -7.76 0.48 -1.43
CA GLU A 36 -8.37 1.65 -2.05
C GLU A 36 -7.33 2.69 -2.44
N MET A 37 -6.38 2.98 -1.54
CA MET A 37 -5.24 3.85 -1.84
C MET A 37 -4.44 3.31 -3.03
N ILE A 38 -4.09 2.02 -3.02
CA ILE A 38 -3.30 1.41 -4.09
C ILE A 38 -4.06 1.44 -5.42
N SER A 39 -5.36 1.19 -5.40
CA SER A 39 -6.25 1.29 -6.56
C SER A 39 -6.27 2.73 -7.11
N TYR A 40 -6.45 3.72 -6.24
CA TYR A 40 -6.50 5.13 -6.62
C TYR A 40 -5.17 5.65 -7.16
N VAL A 41 -4.07 5.38 -6.46
CA VAL A 41 -2.74 5.92 -6.80
C VAL A 41 -2.11 5.13 -7.94
N GLY A 42 -2.23 3.80 -7.91
CA GLY A 42 -1.70 2.88 -8.92
C GLY A 42 -2.60 2.69 -10.13
N ASN A 43 -3.78 3.32 -10.15
CA ASN A 43 -4.81 3.15 -11.18
C ASN A 43 -5.12 1.65 -11.44
N LYS A 44 -5.21 0.87 -10.36
CA LYS A 44 -5.50 -0.57 -10.37
C LYS A 44 -6.96 -0.80 -10.06
N ASP A 45 -7.51 -1.89 -10.60
CA ASP A 45 -8.89 -2.28 -10.33
C ASP A 45 -9.04 -2.88 -8.92
N LEU A 46 -9.78 -2.18 -8.05
CA LEU A 46 -9.95 -2.57 -6.65
C LEU A 46 -10.66 -3.92 -6.51
N GLU A 47 -11.66 -4.20 -7.35
CA GLU A 47 -12.42 -5.45 -7.30
C GLU A 47 -11.54 -6.65 -7.63
N THR A 48 -10.70 -6.50 -8.67
CA THR A 48 -9.71 -7.50 -9.05
C THR A 48 -8.71 -7.75 -7.93
N MET A 49 -8.21 -6.69 -7.28
CA MET A 49 -7.32 -6.83 -6.12
C MET A 49 -8.00 -7.60 -4.97
N LYS A 50 -9.23 -7.21 -4.61
CA LYS A 50 -10.01 -7.89 -3.56
C LYS A 50 -10.26 -9.37 -3.87
N ARG A 51 -10.32 -9.75 -5.14
CA ARG A 51 -10.48 -11.15 -5.59
C ARG A 51 -9.16 -11.94 -5.59
N GLU A 52 -8.03 -11.30 -5.92
CA GLU A 52 -6.73 -11.96 -6.07
C GLU A 52 -5.94 -12.04 -4.76
N ILE A 53 -5.97 -10.99 -3.94
CA ILE A 53 -5.29 -10.92 -2.65
C ILE A 53 -5.60 -12.09 -1.73
N PRO A 54 -6.87 -12.50 -1.49
CA PRO A 54 -7.17 -13.67 -0.64
C PRO A 54 -6.51 -14.95 -1.15
N LYS A 55 -6.40 -15.14 -2.47
CA LYS A 55 -5.75 -16.31 -3.07
C LYS A 55 -4.25 -16.30 -2.84
N ARG A 56 -3.64 -15.11 -2.86
CA ARG A 56 -2.20 -14.85 -2.69
C ARG A 56 -1.77 -14.68 -1.23
N TRP A 57 -2.71 -14.44 -0.32
CA TRP A 57 -2.45 -14.04 1.06
C TRP A 57 -1.60 -15.04 1.83
N LYS A 58 -2.00 -16.32 1.80
CA LYS A 58 -1.27 -17.40 2.49
C LYS A 58 -0.24 -18.10 1.60
N THR A 59 -0.39 -18.01 0.28
CA THR A 59 0.45 -18.72 -0.70
C THR A 59 1.67 -17.88 -1.09
N ASN A 60 1.46 -16.77 -1.80
CA ASN A 60 2.52 -15.88 -2.27
C ASN A 60 3.07 -15.00 -1.14
N TYR A 61 2.20 -14.33 -0.39
CA TYR A 61 2.61 -13.38 0.65
C TYR A 61 3.01 -14.08 1.95
N GLN A 62 2.61 -15.36 2.11
CA GLN A 62 2.89 -16.19 3.28
C GLN A 62 2.52 -15.49 4.60
N PHE A 63 1.47 -14.67 4.58
CA PHE A 63 1.00 -13.99 5.77
C PHE A 63 0.36 -15.01 6.71
N LYS A 64 0.80 -14.99 7.97
CA LYS A 64 0.22 -15.82 9.04
C LYS A 64 -1.14 -15.30 9.52
N THR A 65 -1.46 -14.06 9.17
CA THR A 65 -2.69 -13.36 9.54
C THR A 65 -3.83 -13.75 8.60
N GLU A 66 -5.06 -13.70 9.08
CA GLU A 66 -6.23 -13.80 8.22
C GLU A 66 -6.46 -12.47 7.49
N LEU A 67 -6.93 -12.56 6.24
CA LEU A 67 -7.30 -11.38 5.45
C LEU A 67 -8.57 -10.79 6.04
N ASN A 68 -8.44 -9.67 6.74
CA ASN A 68 -9.56 -8.89 7.25
C ASN A 68 -9.41 -7.43 6.79
N LEU A 69 -10.34 -6.97 5.93
CA LEU A 69 -10.28 -5.63 5.35
C LEU A 69 -10.53 -4.52 6.37
N GLU A 70 -11.23 -4.80 7.46
CA GLU A 70 -11.51 -3.85 8.54
C GLU A 70 -10.37 -3.78 9.55
N ARG A 71 -9.46 -4.77 9.52
CA ARG A 71 -8.29 -4.79 10.40
C ARG A 71 -7.26 -3.75 9.95
N GLN A 72 -6.64 -3.12 10.94
CA GLN A 72 -5.46 -2.28 10.73
C GLN A 72 -4.35 -3.04 10.00
N ILE A 73 -3.86 -2.47 8.89
CA ILE A 73 -2.78 -3.07 8.12
C ILE A 73 -1.43 -2.93 8.84
N ASN A 74 -0.58 -3.95 8.75
CA ASN A 74 0.78 -3.89 9.27
C ASN A 74 1.76 -3.38 8.21
N ARG A 75 2.90 -2.82 8.65
CA ARG A 75 3.94 -2.29 7.75
C ARG A 75 4.42 -3.32 6.73
N ARG A 76 4.57 -4.59 7.14
CA ARG A 76 4.96 -5.69 6.25
C ARG A 76 3.90 -6.02 5.21
N GLU A 77 2.63 -6.09 5.63
CA GLU A 77 1.52 -6.36 4.72
C GLU A 77 1.40 -5.25 3.67
N LEU A 78 1.48 -3.99 4.10
CA LEU A 78 1.46 -2.83 3.22
C LEU A 78 2.64 -2.83 2.25
N ALA A 79 3.86 -3.08 2.72
CA ALA A 79 5.05 -3.07 1.87
C ALA A 79 4.99 -4.11 0.75
N VAL A 80 4.51 -5.32 1.05
CA VAL A 80 4.33 -6.39 0.05
C VAL A 80 3.25 -6.04 -0.96
N LEU A 81 2.11 -5.50 -0.51
CA LEU A 81 1.03 -5.06 -1.41
C LEU A 81 1.48 -3.91 -2.31
N LEU A 82 2.21 -2.94 -1.76
CA LEU A 82 2.82 -1.87 -2.53
C LEU A 82 3.78 -2.45 -3.56
N GLN A 83 4.69 -3.35 -3.18
CA GLN A 83 5.62 -3.95 -4.12
C GLN A 83 4.94 -4.73 -5.27
N ASP A 84 3.84 -5.44 -5.00
CA ASP A 84 3.11 -6.23 -6.01
C ASP A 84 2.33 -5.34 -7.00
N TYR A 85 1.63 -4.32 -6.49
CA TYR A 85 0.68 -3.52 -7.28
C TYR A 85 1.22 -2.17 -7.74
N MET A 86 2.14 -1.61 -6.97
CA MET A 86 2.78 -0.31 -7.17
C MET A 86 4.26 -0.41 -6.82
N PRO A 87 5.08 -1.18 -7.57
CA PRO A 87 6.49 -1.29 -7.28
C PRO A 87 7.12 0.11 -7.30
N PRO A 88 7.64 0.63 -6.18
CA PRO A 88 8.26 1.95 -6.13
C PRO A 88 9.64 1.98 -6.81
N PHE A 89 10.14 0.81 -7.23
CA PHE A 89 11.51 0.57 -7.66
C PHE A 89 11.73 0.63 -9.17
N ASN A 90 10.76 1.09 -9.97
CA ASN A 90 11.05 1.41 -11.38
C ASN A 90 11.75 2.77 -11.55
N VAL A 91 12.10 3.42 -10.43
CA VAL A 91 13.00 4.58 -10.35
C VAL A 91 14.20 4.17 -9.49
N ASN A 92 15.42 4.54 -9.93
CA ASN A 92 16.66 4.22 -9.21
C ASN A 92 16.58 4.79 -7.79
N VAL A 93 16.57 3.93 -6.77
CA VAL A 93 16.63 4.35 -5.37
C VAL A 93 18.01 4.06 -4.82
N ASP A 94 18.63 5.07 -4.21
CA ASP A 94 19.91 4.91 -3.53
C ASP A 94 19.76 4.06 -2.26
N LYS A 95 20.86 3.51 -1.73
CA LYS A 95 20.91 2.64 -0.53
C LYS A 95 20.26 3.25 0.72
N THR A 96 20.03 4.56 0.72
CA THR A 96 19.35 5.32 1.77
C THR A 96 17.83 5.40 1.62
N GLY A 97 17.25 4.79 0.57
CA GLY A 97 15.81 4.85 0.28
C GLY A 97 15.35 6.16 -0.38
N LYS A 98 16.29 7.03 -0.78
CA LYS A 98 15.99 8.23 -1.57
C LYS A 98 15.87 7.90 -3.05
N VAL A 99 14.82 8.42 -3.68
CA VAL A 99 14.66 8.38 -5.15
C VAL A 99 15.77 9.22 -5.78
N ALA A 100 16.67 8.58 -6.53
CA ALA A 100 17.59 9.27 -7.41
C ALA A 100 16.84 9.58 -8.72
N ARG A 101 16.68 10.88 -9.00
CA ARG A 101 16.23 11.37 -10.31
C ARG A 101 17.45 11.71 -11.15
#